data_AF-A0A6P0L500-F1
#
_entry.id   AF-A0A6P0L500-F1
#
_cell.length_a   1.000
_cell.length_b   1.000
_cell.length_c   1.000
_cell.angle_alpha   90.00
_cell.angle_beta   90.00
_cell.angle_gamma   90.00
#
_symmetry.space_group_name_H-M   'P 1'
#
loop_
_entity.id
_entity.type
_entity.pdbx_description
1 polymer ?
#
loop_
_entity_poly.entity_id
_entity_poly.type
_entity_poly.pdbx_seq_one_letter_code
_entity_poly.pdbx_strand_id
1 'polypeptide(L)'
;MLGKHTLDAGFGQFFNIMVWVCWKRGVYFGKVDHRYTSQICPNCATHTGKKDLSERIHFCPECHYEINRDVSAAQVICQRGITAVGQIVGKIDCVGGLSGVGNNLDKCLRSSKPRS
;
A
#
# COMPACT_ATOMS: atom_id res chain seq x y z
N MET A 1 7.94 -23.40 -7.11
CA MET A 1 9.09 -22.47 -7.03
C MET A 1 8.64 -21.10 -7.54
N LEU A 2 8.62 -20.09 -6.67
CA LEU A 2 8.12 -18.73 -6.98
C LEU A 2 9.25 -17.75 -7.39
N GLY A 3 10.52 -18.18 -7.42
CA GLY A 3 11.65 -17.27 -7.66
C GLY A 3 11.69 -16.66 -9.06
N LYS A 4 11.39 -17.44 -10.11
CA LYS A 4 11.39 -16.94 -11.50
C LYS A 4 10.33 -15.86 -11.72
N HIS A 5 9.11 -16.11 -11.25
CA HIS A 5 8.00 -15.14 -11.37
C HIS A 5 8.27 -13.85 -10.57
N THR A 6 8.95 -13.91 -9.43
CA THR A 6 9.34 -12.71 -8.67
C THR A 6 10.42 -11.89 -9.38
N LEU A 7 11.38 -12.55 -10.05
CA LEU A 7 12.38 -11.87 -10.87
C LEU A 7 11.76 -11.24 -12.12
N ASP A 8 10.89 -11.97 -12.81
CA ASP A 8 10.17 -11.48 -13.99
C ASP A 8 9.26 -10.28 -13.65
N ALA A 9 8.69 -10.25 -12.44
CA ALA A 9 7.88 -9.13 -11.96
C ALA A 9 8.70 -7.87 -11.59
N GLY A 10 10.02 -7.97 -11.44
CA GLY A 10 10.90 -6.81 -11.28
C GLY A 10 10.72 -6.00 -9.99
N PHE A 11 10.15 -6.58 -8.91
CA PHE A 11 9.82 -5.85 -7.68
C PHE A 11 11.02 -5.09 -7.06
N GLY A 12 12.23 -5.65 -7.12
CA GLY A 12 13.43 -5.01 -6.60
C GLY A 12 13.75 -3.69 -7.33
N GLN A 13 13.74 -3.71 -8.67
CA GLN A 13 13.94 -2.51 -9.48
C GLN A 13 12.82 -1.50 -9.27
N PHE A 14 11.58 -1.97 -9.17
CA PHE A 14 10.43 -1.12 -8.88
C PHE A 14 10.60 -0.33 -7.57
N PHE A 15 11.01 -0.98 -6.49
CA PHE A 15 11.26 -0.29 -5.21
C PHE A 15 12.41 0.72 -5.30
N ASN A 16 13.47 0.44 -6.05
CA ASN A 16 14.57 1.39 -6.24
C ASN A 16 14.11 2.67 -6.94
N ILE A 17 13.28 2.52 -7.99
CA ILE A 17 12.68 3.66 -8.69
C ILE A 17 11.76 4.44 -7.74
N MET A 18 10.93 3.77 -6.95
CA MET A 18 10.06 4.43 -5.96
C MET A 18 10.86 5.26 -4.95
N VAL A 19 11.93 4.70 -4.37
CA VAL A 19 12.80 5.43 -3.42
C VAL A 19 13.35 6.69 -4.07
N TRP A 20 13.86 6.59 -5.30
CA TRP A 20 14.38 7.74 -6.02
C TRP A 20 13.30 8.80 -6.30
N VAL A 21 12.10 8.40 -6.73
CA VAL A 21 10.98 9.32 -6.98
C VAL A 21 10.52 9.99 -5.68
N CYS A 22 10.40 9.24 -4.58
CA CYS A 22 10.03 9.77 -3.27
C CYS A 22 11.05 10.79 -2.77
N TRP A 23 12.35 10.47 -2.87
CA TRP A 23 13.43 11.41 -2.55
C TRP A 23 13.34 12.69 -3.39
N LYS A 24 13.20 12.55 -4.73
CA LYS A 24 13.04 13.68 -5.65
C LYS A 24 11.86 14.59 -5.32
N ARG A 25 10.78 14.04 -4.77
CA ARG A 25 9.54 14.78 -4.44
C ARG A 25 9.45 15.21 -2.98
N GLY A 26 10.44 14.90 -2.14
CA GLY A 26 10.36 15.15 -0.70
C GLY A 26 9.23 14.39 0.00
N VAL A 27 8.84 13.22 -0.52
CA VAL A 27 7.80 12.35 0.06
C VAL A 27 8.47 11.24 0.86
N TYR A 28 7.91 10.93 2.04
CA TYR A 28 8.40 9.83 2.87
C TYR A 28 8.15 8.48 2.19
N PHE A 29 9.17 7.62 2.22
CA PHE A 29 9.08 6.22 1.78
C PHE A 29 9.51 5.32 2.93
N GLY A 30 8.63 4.39 3.31
CA GLY A 30 8.89 3.40 4.36
C GLY A 30 8.50 2.02 3.89
N LYS A 31 9.35 1.03 4.19
CA LYS A 31 9.02 -0.39 4.00
C LYS A 31 8.42 -0.92 5.29
N VAL A 32 7.30 -1.62 5.19
CA VAL A 32 6.67 -2.32 6.32
C VAL A 32 6.84 -3.82 6.16
N ASP A 33 6.68 -4.57 7.25
CA ASP A 33 6.65 -6.03 7.17
C ASP A 33 5.52 -6.48 6.25
N HIS A 34 5.83 -7.36 5.31
CA HIS A 34 4.90 -7.88 4.30
C HIS A 34 4.29 -9.23 4.69
N ARG A 35 4.76 -9.85 5.79
CA ARG A 35 4.34 -11.20 6.15
C ARG A 35 2.86 -11.24 6.57
N TYR A 36 2.16 -12.25 6.06
CA TYR A 36 0.77 -12.59 6.40
C TYR A 36 -0.28 -11.50 6.10
N THR A 37 0.02 -10.50 5.27
CA THR A 37 -0.91 -9.38 4.99
C THR A 37 -2.22 -9.83 4.36
N SER A 38 -2.23 -10.88 3.53
CA SER A 38 -3.46 -11.45 2.95
C SER A 38 -4.23 -12.42 3.87
N GLN A 39 -3.61 -12.80 4.99
CA GLN A 39 -4.12 -13.79 5.96
C GLN A 39 -4.63 -13.12 7.23
N ILE A 40 -4.13 -11.93 7.56
CA ILE A 40 -4.60 -11.17 8.73
C ILE A 40 -5.82 -10.35 8.33
N CYS A 41 -6.88 -10.41 9.14
CA CYS A 41 -8.04 -9.56 8.94
C CYS A 41 -7.73 -8.11 9.34
N PRO A 42 -7.99 -7.10 8.48
CA PRO A 42 -7.77 -5.70 8.82
C PRO A 42 -8.73 -5.19 9.91
N ASN A 43 -9.88 -5.84 10.10
CA ASN A 43 -10.90 -5.41 11.06
C ASN A 43 -10.64 -5.95 12.48
N CYS A 44 -10.40 -7.26 12.62
CA CYS A 44 -10.25 -7.91 13.94
C CYS A 44 -8.83 -8.42 14.23
N ALA A 45 -7.88 -8.24 13.31
CA ALA A 45 -6.52 -8.77 13.40
C ALA A 45 -6.39 -10.31 13.48
N THR A 46 -7.49 -11.07 13.40
CA THR A 46 -7.43 -12.53 13.39
C THR A 46 -6.70 -13.06 12.17
N HIS A 47 -5.86 -14.07 12.38
CA HIS A 47 -5.21 -14.80 11.32
C HIS A 47 -6.15 -15.85 10.70
N THR A 48 -6.64 -15.60 9.49
CA THR A 48 -7.61 -16.45 8.78
C THR A 48 -6.98 -17.69 8.12
N GLY A 49 -5.66 -17.89 8.25
CA GLY A 49 -4.95 -19.02 7.63
C GLY A 49 -4.49 -18.76 6.20
N LYS A 50 -3.85 -19.77 5.59
CA LYS A 50 -3.33 -19.69 4.23
C LYS A 50 -4.47 -19.77 3.22
N LYS A 51 -4.46 -18.84 2.27
CA LYS A 51 -5.41 -18.77 1.16
C LYS A 51 -4.73 -19.20 -0.13
N ASP A 52 -5.47 -19.87 -1.00
CA ASP A 52 -4.96 -20.22 -2.33
C ASP A 52 -4.88 -18.97 -3.22
N LEU A 53 -4.02 -19.01 -4.24
CA LEU A 53 -3.94 -17.91 -5.20
C LEU A 53 -5.26 -17.71 -5.96
N SER A 54 -6.08 -18.74 -6.15
CA SER A 54 -7.41 -18.63 -6.78
C SER A 54 -8.45 -17.90 -5.92
N GLU A 55 -8.27 -17.84 -4.61
CA GLU A 55 -9.18 -17.19 -3.68
C GLU A 55 -9.00 -15.66 -3.76
N ARG A 56 -9.99 -14.97 -4.35
CA ARG A 56 -9.97 -13.51 -4.57
C ARG A 56 -10.69 -12.72 -3.48
N ILE A 57 -11.51 -13.38 -2.68
CA ILE A 57 -12.28 -12.78 -1.59
C ILE A 57 -11.62 -13.15 -0.27
N HIS A 58 -11.44 -12.14 0.59
CA HIS A 58 -11.08 -12.33 1.99
C HIS A 58 -12.38 -12.37 2.78
N PHE A 59 -12.71 -13.53 3.32
CA PHE A 59 -13.75 -13.71 4.33
C PHE A 59 -13.10 -14.00 5.69
N CYS A 60 -13.53 -13.28 6.73
CA CYS A 60 -13.09 -13.53 8.10
C CYS A 60 -14.16 -14.30 8.88
N PRO A 61 -13.87 -15.50 9.41
CA PRO A 61 -14.86 -16.29 10.15
C PRO A 61 -15.22 -15.71 11.53
N GLU A 62 -14.35 -14.87 12.11
CA GLU A 62 -14.60 -14.29 13.44
C GLU A 62 -15.53 -13.07 13.38
N CYS A 63 -15.24 -12.12 12.49
CA CYS A 63 -15.96 -10.85 12.40
C CYS A 63 -16.88 -10.76 11.17
N HIS A 64 -16.96 -11.82 10.36
CA HIS A 64 -17.76 -11.90 9.14
C HIS A 64 -17.46 -10.79 8.13
N TYR A 65 -16.25 -10.22 8.19
CA TYR A 65 -15.80 -9.19 7.27
C TYR A 65 -15.45 -9.79 5.92
N GLU A 66 -16.05 -9.25 4.86
CA GLU A 66 -15.84 -9.69 3.49
C GLU A 66 -15.36 -8.53 2.60
N ILE A 67 -14.23 -8.72 1.94
CA ILE A 67 -13.71 -7.75 0.97
C ILE A 67 -12.79 -8.47 -0.02
N ASN A 68 -12.41 -7.81 -1.12
CA ASN A 68 -11.38 -8.34 -2.00
C ASN A 68 -10.05 -8.56 -1.25
N ARG A 69 -9.40 -9.70 -1.48
CA ARG A 69 -8.17 -10.13 -0.79
C ARG A 69 -7.04 -9.12 -0.91
N ASP A 70 -6.87 -8.51 -2.08
CA ASP A 70 -5.77 -7.59 -2.33
C ASP A 70 -6.03 -6.24 -1.63
N VAL A 71 -7.30 -5.82 -1.53
CA VAL A 71 -7.71 -4.63 -0.75
C VAL A 71 -7.52 -4.88 0.75
N SER A 72 -7.89 -6.06 1.24
CA SER A 72 -7.64 -6.47 2.64
C SER A 72 -6.15 -6.40 2.98
N ALA A 73 -5.30 -6.97 2.12
CA ALA A 73 -3.84 -6.92 2.30
C ALA A 73 -3.29 -5.49 2.30
N ALA A 74 -3.81 -4.61 1.42
CA ALA A 74 -3.43 -3.20 1.37
C ALA A 74 -3.82 -2.45 2.66
N GLN A 75 -5.00 -2.72 3.23
CA GLN A 75 -5.42 -2.14 4.51
C GLN A 75 -4.49 -2.55 5.65
N VAL A 76 -4.08 -3.82 5.72
CA VAL A 76 -3.11 -4.28 6.72
C VAL A 76 -1.76 -3.56 6.57
N ILE A 77 -1.27 -3.40 5.34
CA ILE A 77 -0.03 -2.65 5.05
C ILE A 77 -0.15 -1.19 5.50
N CYS A 78 -1.28 -0.54 5.20
CA CYS A 78 -1.56 0.83 5.62
C CYS A 78 -1.51 0.96 7.15
N GLN A 79 -2.20 0.06 7.87
CA GLN A 79 -2.22 0.07 9.33
C GLN A 79 -0.82 -0.13 9.93
N ARG A 80 -0.01 -1.03 9.36
CA ARG A 80 1.40 -1.22 9.76
C ARG A 80 2.23 0.03 9.51
N GLY A 81 2.03 0.70 8.36
CA GLY A 81 2.73 1.94 8.02
C GLY A 81 2.40 3.08 8.98
N ILE A 82 1.12 3.26 9.31
CA ILE A 82 0.66 4.26 10.28
C ILE A 82 1.29 3.99 11.66
N THR A 83 1.32 2.72 12.09
CA THR A 83 1.91 2.32 13.36
C THR A 83 3.42 2.55 13.39
N ALA A 84 4.13 2.23 12.31
CA ALA A 84 5.58 2.36 12.22
C ALA A 84 6.08 3.81 12.21
N VAL A 85 5.33 4.74 11.62
CA VAL A 85 5.72 6.16 11.53
C VAL A 85 5.49 6.91 12.86
N GLY A 86 4.61 6.41 13.73
CA GLY A 86 4.16 7.15 14.91
C GLY A 86 3.28 8.32 14.48
N GLN A 87 1.99 8.27 14.77
CA GLN A 87 0.98 9.14 14.15
C GLN A 87 1.31 10.65 14.20
N ILE A 88 1.55 11.26 13.03
CA ILE A 88 0.92 12.49 12.51
C ILE A 88 0.95 12.49 10.95
N VAL A 89 0.46 11.43 10.29
CA VAL A 89 0.33 11.48 8.82
C VAL A 89 -1.03 12.08 8.47
N GLY A 90 -1.07 13.38 8.20
CA GLY A 90 -2.20 13.98 7.51
C GLY A 90 -2.41 13.27 6.18
N LYS A 91 -3.64 12.84 5.90
CA LYS A 91 -4.00 12.21 4.62
C LYS A 91 -3.50 13.11 3.49
N ILE A 92 -2.52 12.64 2.72
CA ILE A 92 -2.12 13.30 1.48
C ILE A 92 -3.23 12.92 0.49
N ASP A 93 -4.07 13.89 0.13
CA ASP A 93 -5.08 13.64 -0.88
C ASP A 93 -4.38 13.28 -2.20
N CYS A 94 -4.77 12.16 -2.80
CA CYS A 94 -4.27 11.72 -4.10
C CYS A 94 -4.85 12.57 -5.25
N VAL A 95 -4.88 13.90 -5.11
CA VAL A 95 -5.27 14.84 -6.18
C VAL A 95 -4.04 15.14 -7.04
N GLY A 96 -3.39 14.08 -7.52
CA GLY A 96 -2.26 14.17 -8.44
C GLY A 96 -2.67 13.63 -9.80
N GLY A 97 -2.56 14.45 -10.84
CA GLY A 97 -2.69 13.99 -12.22
C GLY A 97 -1.61 12.98 -12.60
N LEU A 98 -1.87 12.15 -13.62
CA LEU A 98 -0.87 11.22 -14.15
C LEU A 98 0.34 12.00 -14.68
N SER A 99 1.51 11.54 -14.25
CA SER A 99 2.80 12.00 -14.72
C SER A 99 2.93 11.87 -16.23
N GLY A 100 3.29 12.93 -16.96
CA GLY A 100 3.69 12.81 -18.37
C GLY A 100 2.53 12.74 -19.38
N VAL A 101 1.31 13.09 -18.98
CA VAL A 101 0.24 13.47 -19.91
C VAL A 101 0.35 14.98 -20.17
N GLY A 102 0.89 15.35 -21.33
CA GLY A 102 1.10 16.75 -21.73
C GLY A 102 2.29 17.45 -21.04
N ASN A 103 2.34 18.79 -21.13
CA ASN A 103 3.45 19.63 -20.66
C ASN A 103 3.52 19.83 -19.13
N ASN A 104 2.75 19.07 -18.34
CA ASN A 104 2.73 19.22 -16.88
C ASN A 104 3.79 18.34 -16.21
N LEU A 105 4.86 18.98 -15.74
CA LEU A 105 5.95 18.33 -14.97
C LEU A 105 5.66 18.28 -13.46
N ASP A 106 4.69 19.06 -12.97
CA ASP A 106 4.45 19.27 -11.54
C ASP A 106 3.32 18.38 -10.98
N LYS A 107 3.61 17.69 -9.86
CA LYS A 107 2.92 16.44 -9.51
C LYS A 107 2.25 16.34 -8.15
N CYS A 108 2.22 17.37 -7.34
CA CYS A 108 1.40 17.46 -6.13
C CYS A 108 1.70 18.82 -5.54
N LEU A 109 0.80 19.78 -5.65
CA LEU A 109 0.80 20.87 -4.68
C LEU A 109 0.57 20.20 -3.33
N ARG A 110 1.49 20.40 -2.37
CA ARG A 110 1.12 20.31 -0.95
C ARG A 110 -0.17 21.12 -0.86
N SER A 111 -1.32 20.50 -0.58
CA SER A 111 -2.54 21.27 -0.34
C SER A 111 -2.27 22.14 0.88
N SER A 112 -1.87 23.38 0.63
CA SER A 112 -1.72 24.43 1.63
C SER A 112 -3.04 25.19 1.76
N LYS A 113 -4.19 24.53 1.55
CA LYS A 113 -5.46 25.13 1.91
C LYS A 113 -5.72 24.87 3.40
N PRO A 114 -5.77 25.91 4.24
CA PRO A 114 -6.28 25.73 5.59
C PRO A 114 -7.73 25.25 5.48
N ARG A 115 -8.08 24.22 6.25
CA ARG A 115 -9.49 23.86 6.44
C ARG A 115 -10.14 25.00 7.23
N SER A 116 -11.04 25.72 6.58
CA SER A 116 -11.98 26.67 7.20
C SER A 116 -12.95 25.93 8.10
#